data_AF-A0A7W1RRT5-F1
#
_entry.id   AF-A0A7W1RRT5-F1
#
_cell.length_a   1.000
_cell.length_b   1.000
_cell.length_c   1.000
_cell.angle_alpha   90.00
_cell.angle_beta   90.00
_cell.angle_gamma   90.00
#
_symmetry.space_group_name_H-M   'P 1'
#
loop_
_entity.id
_entity.type
_entity.pdbx_description
1 polymer ?
#
loop_
_entity_poly.entity_id
_entity_poly.type
_entity_poly.pdbx_seq_one_letter_code
_entity_poly.pdbx_strand_id
1 'polypeptide(L)'
;MIGRLLGRRRFMRDHRFVQSRLSPYIDGELPPNERVRVEDHVGVCPQCRRVLATLKRTIEGLRGLGTPRRPGLDDRIVDHLRHL
;
A
#
# COMPACT_ATOMS: atom_id res chain seq x y z
N MET A 1 -4.13 36.06 9.34
CA MET A 1 -5.23 35.12 9.00
C MET A 1 -4.95 34.19 7.80
N ILE A 2 -4.16 34.60 6.79
CA ILE A 2 -3.92 33.81 5.56
C ILE A 2 -3.07 32.53 5.79
N GLY A 3 -2.08 32.57 6.69
CA GLY A 3 -1.17 31.43 6.94
C GLY A 3 -1.87 30.14 7.39
N ARG A 4 -2.91 30.24 8.24
CA ARG A 4 -3.67 29.08 8.74
C ARG A 4 -4.47 28.39 7.63
N LEU A 5 -5.01 29.18 6.68
CA LEU A 5 -5.75 28.66 5.53
C LEU A 5 -4.81 27.94 4.55
N LEU A 6 -3.62 28.48 4.32
CA LEU A 6 -2.60 27.84 3.47
C LEU A 6 -2.09 26.53 4.06
N GLY A 7 -1.84 26.48 5.38
CA GLY A 7 -1.46 25.24 6.07
C GLY A 7 -2.52 24.15 5.98
N ARG A 8 -3.80 24.49 6.21
CA ARG A 8 -4.91 23.54 6.08
C ARG A 8 -5.09 23.03 4.65
N ARG A 9 -4.93 23.90 3.64
CA ARG A 9 -5.02 23.51 2.22
C ARG A 9 -3.89 22.56 1.82
N ARG A 10 -2.66 22.80 2.28
CA ARG A 10 -1.52 21.89 2.06
C ARG A 10 -1.78 20.52 2.69
N PHE A 11 -2.17 20.50 3.96
CA PHE A 11 -2.51 19.26 4.68
C PHE A 11 -3.59 18.44 3.97
N MET A 12 -4.68 19.06 3.49
CA MET A 12 -5.74 18.32 2.78
C MET A 12 -5.28 17.78 1.42
N ARG A 13 -4.40 18.48 0.70
CA ARG A 13 -3.82 17.98 -0.56
C ARG A 13 -2.92 16.77 -0.31
N ASP A 14 -2.06 16.84 0.71
CA ASP A 14 -1.21 15.72 1.09
C ASP A 14 -2.05 14.54 1.61
N HIS A 15 -3.14 14.80 2.34
CA HIS A 15 -4.06 13.76 2.79
C HIS A 15 -4.63 12.92 1.63
N ARG A 16 -5.13 13.57 0.56
CA ARG A 16 -5.66 12.86 -0.61
C ARG A 16 -4.56 12.10 -1.35
N PHE A 17 -3.39 12.72 -1.53
CA PHE A 17 -2.24 12.07 -2.14
C PHE A 17 -1.86 10.79 -1.39
N VAL A 18 -1.66 10.89 -0.06
CA VAL A 18 -1.23 9.77 0.77
C VAL A 18 -2.24 8.64 0.78
N GLN A 19 -3.53 8.91 0.89
CA GLN A 19 -4.56 7.86 0.83
C GLN A 19 -4.44 7.00 -0.44
N SER A 20 -4.19 7.64 -1.59
CA SER A 20 -4.05 6.92 -2.87
C SER A 20 -2.72 6.18 -3.05
N ARG A 21 -1.77 6.33 -2.12
CA ARG A 21 -0.39 5.80 -2.18
C ARG A 21 -0.11 4.76 -1.09
N LEU A 22 -1.07 4.47 -0.22
CA LEU A 22 -0.88 3.50 0.87
C LEU A 22 -0.66 2.07 0.36
N SER A 23 -1.35 1.64 -0.71
CA SER A 23 -1.13 0.31 -1.30
C SER A 23 0.29 0.16 -1.91
N PRO A 24 0.72 0.99 -2.88
CA PRO A 24 2.08 0.88 -3.43
C PRO A 24 3.17 1.16 -2.38
N TYR A 25 2.86 1.91 -1.32
CA TYR A 25 3.77 2.05 -0.17
C TYR A 25 3.98 0.71 0.57
N ILE A 26 2.92 -0.07 0.77
CA ILE A 26 3.03 -1.40 1.40
C ILE A 26 3.77 -2.38 0.49
N ASP A 27 3.54 -2.28 -0.81
CA ASP A 27 4.16 -3.15 -1.82
C ASP A 27 5.63 -2.76 -2.11
N GLY A 28 6.09 -1.62 -1.58
CA GLY A 28 7.48 -1.15 -1.75
C GLY A 28 7.76 -0.52 -3.12
N GLU A 29 6.71 -0.12 -3.85
CA GLU A 29 6.78 0.35 -5.23
C GLU A 29 6.90 1.88 -5.35
N LEU A 30 6.86 2.60 -4.24
CA LEU A 30 6.97 4.07 -4.27
C LEU A 30 8.40 4.54 -4.48
N PRO A 31 8.60 5.60 -5.31
CA PRO A 31 9.89 6.27 -5.38
C PRO A 31 10.23 6.96 -4.04
N PRO A 32 11.52 7.17 -3.72
CA PRO A 32 11.95 7.63 -2.39
C PRO A 32 11.28 8.93 -1.93
N ASN A 33 11.08 9.88 -2.84
CA ASN A 33 10.42 11.16 -2.55
C ASN A 33 8.94 11.00 -2.16
N GLU A 34 8.21 10.08 -2.78
CA GLU A 34 6.82 9.82 -2.43
C GLU A 34 6.70 9.03 -1.13
N ARG A 35 7.65 8.11 -0.90
CA ARG A 35 7.74 7.35 0.34
C ARG A 35 7.89 8.27 1.55
N VAL A 36 8.84 9.21 1.52
CA VAL A 36 9.06 10.18 2.60
C VAL A 36 7.79 11.01 2.85
N ARG A 37 7.12 11.48 1.79
CA ARG A 37 5.86 12.23 1.93
C ARG A 37 4.74 11.43 2.60
N VAL A 38 4.65 10.13 2.31
CA VAL A 38 3.70 9.23 2.99
C VAL A 38 4.07 9.07 4.47
N GLU A 39 5.35 8.84 4.77
CA GLU A 39 5.85 8.66 6.13
C GLU A 39 5.60 9.92 6.99
N ASP A 40 5.96 11.10 6.49
CA ASP A 40 5.75 12.39 7.18
C ASP A 40 4.27 12.62 7.53
N HIS A 41 3.39 12.43 6.54
CA HIS A 41 1.95 12.66 6.74
C HIS A 41 1.33 11.64 7.70
N VAL A 42 1.70 10.36 7.60
CA VAL A 42 1.24 9.32 8.54
C VAL A 42 1.77 9.57 9.97
N GLY A 43 2.94 10.21 10.07
CA GLY A 43 3.50 10.71 11.32
C GLY A 43 2.61 11.73 12.02
N VAL A 44 1.85 12.53 11.28
CA VAL A 44 1.01 13.62 11.84
C VAL A 44 -0.50 13.40 11.71
N CYS A 45 -0.96 12.50 10.83
CA CYS A 45 -2.38 12.28 10.55
C CYS A 45 -2.88 10.95 11.14
N PRO A 46 -3.69 10.97 12.23
CA PRO A 46 -4.19 9.76 12.88
C PRO A 46 -5.10 8.90 11.98
N GLN A 47 -5.80 9.52 11.02
CA GLN A 47 -6.65 8.80 10.09
C GLN A 47 -5.83 7.97 9.10
N CYS A 48 -4.85 8.59 8.43
CA CYS A 48 -3.98 7.87 7.49
C CYS A 48 -3.16 6.78 8.19
N ARG A 49 -2.72 7.02 9.44
CA ARG A 49 -2.07 6.00 10.27
C ARG A 49 -2.96 4.79 10.52
N ARG A 50 -4.24 5.01 10.89
CA ARG A 50 -5.20 3.92 11.09
C ARG A 50 -5.43 3.13 9.80
N VAL A 51 -5.61 3.80 8.66
CA VAL A 51 -5.82 3.12 7.37
C VAL A 51 -4.60 2.26 7.02
N LEU A 52 -3.38 2.79 7.13
CA LEU A 52 -2.16 2.03 6.87
C LEU A 52 -2.05 0.80 7.78
N ALA A 53 -2.31 0.95 9.08
CA ALA A 53 -2.27 -0.16 10.03
C ALA A 53 -3.35 -1.23 9.75
N THR A 54 -4.53 -0.82 9.28
CA THR A 54 -5.59 -1.77 8.88
C THR A 54 -5.19 -2.53 7.62
N LEU A 55 -4.69 -1.85 6.58
CA LEU A 55 -4.25 -2.51 5.35
C LEU A 55 -3.15 -3.54 5.61
N LYS A 56 -2.15 -3.19 6.43
CA LYS A 56 -1.07 -4.13 6.83
C LYS A 56 -1.62 -5.40 7.48
N ARG A 57 -2.50 -5.24 8.48
CA ARG A 57 -3.15 -6.37 9.18
C ARG A 57 -3.97 -7.25 8.24
N THR A 58 -4.71 -6.65 7.30
CA THR A 58 -5.47 -7.41 6.30
C THR A 58 -4.54 -8.24 5.43
N ILE A 59 -3.45 -7.66 4.92
CA ILE A 59 -2.48 -8.36 4.06
C ILE A 59 -1.77 -9.48 4.82
N GLU A 60 -1.35 -9.23 6.07
CA GLU A 60 -0.75 -10.24 6.94
C GLU A 60 -1.71 -11.41 7.18
N GLY A 61 -2.99 -11.12 7.45
CA GLY A 61 -4.02 -12.14 7.60
C GLY A 61 -4.22 -12.97 6.33
N LEU A 62 -4.29 -12.32 5.16
CA LEU A 62 -4.42 -13.00 3.87
C LEU A 62 -3.20 -13.88 3.54
N ARG A 63 -1.98 -13.41 3.84
CA ARG A 63 -0.76 -14.22 3.68
C ARG A 63 -0.79 -15.49 4.52
N GLY A 64 -1.38 -15.42 5.72
CA GLY A 64 -1.57 -16.58 6.59
C GLY A 64 -2.59 -17.61 6.09
N LEU A 65 -3.51 -17.20 5.19
CA LEU A 65 -4.50 -18.10 4.57
C LEU A 65 -3.98 -18.79 3.30
N GLY A 66 -2.84 -18.35 2.75
CA GLY A 66 -2.29 -18.92 1.54
C GLY A 66 -1.86 -20.37 1.74
N THR A 67 -2.57 -21.31 1.12
CA THR A 67 -2.10 -22.69 0.97
C THR A 67 -0.72 -22.66 0.31
N PRO A 68 0.30 -23.37 0.85
CA PRO A 68 1.60 -23.42 0.21
C PRO A 68 1.47 -23.88 -1.24
N ARG A 69 2.17 -23.19 -2.16
CA ARG A 69 2.27 -23.62 -3.56
C ARG A 69 2.71 -25.08 -3.58
N ARG A 70 1.88 -25.95 -4.15
CA ARG A 70 2.29 -27.33 -4.42
C ARG A 70 3.39 -27.29 -5.50
N PRO A 71 4.62 -27.72 -5.19
CA PRO A 71 5.69 -27.75 -6.18
C PRO A 71 5.29 -28.66 -7.36
N GLY A 72 5.51 -28.19 -8.60
CA GLY A 72 5.29 -28.98 -9.82
C GLY A 72 3.85 -29.03 -10.34
N LEU A 73 2.94 -28.20 -9.82
CA LEU A 73 1.61 -28.01 -10.42
C LEU A 73 1.68 -27.08 -11.64
N ASP A 74 2.50 -26.04 -11.53
CA ASP A 74 2.84 -25.09 -12.58
C ASP A 74 3.44 -25.78 -13.80
N ASP A 75 4.43 -26.65 -13.59
CA ASP A 75 5.08 -27.39 -14.69
C ASP A 75 4.09 -28.26 -15.46
N ARG A 76 3.19 -28.97 -14.76
CA ARG A 76 2.17 -29.83 -15.39
C ARG A 76 1.13 -29.04 -16.18
N ILE A 77 0.71 -27.89 -15.68
CA ILE A 77 -0.27 -27.04 -16.39
C ILE A 77 0.35 -26.52 -17.68
N VAL A 78 1.60 -26.05 -17.63
CA VAL A 78 2.29 -25.52 -18.82
C VAL A 78 2.51 -26.62 -19.86
N ASP A 79 2.94 -27.82 -19.45
CA ASP A 79 3.11 -28.94 -20.38
C ASP A 79 1.79 -29.37 -21.02
N HIS A 80 0.69 -29.37 -20.27
CA HIS A 80 -0.62 -29.70 -20.82
C HIS A 80 -1.07 -28.68 -21.89
N LEU A 81 -0.84 -27.39 -21.66
CA LEU A 81 -1.19 -26.33 -22.60
C LEU A 81 -0.32 -26.32 -23.87
N ARG A 82 0.92 -26.81 -23.80
CA ARG A 82 1.81 -26.95 -24.97
C ARG A 82 1.41 -28.08 -25.93
N HIS A 83 0.52 -28.96 -25.51
CA HIS A 83 0.08 -30.11 -26.28
C HIS A 83 -1.38 -29.99 -26.77
N LEU A 84 -1.99 -28.81 -26.58
CA LEU A 84 -3.22 -28.36 -27.27
C LEU A 84 -2.86 -27.66 -28.58
#